data_AF-A0A847BNA6-F1
#
_entry.id   AF-A0A847BNA6-F1
#
_cell.length_a   1.000
_cell.length_b   1.000
_cell.length_c   1.000
_cell.angle_alpha   90.00
_cell.angle_beta   90.00
_cell.angle_gamma   90.00
#
_symmetry.space_group_name_H-M   'P 1'
#
loop_
_entity.id
_entity.type
_entity.pdbx_description
1 polymer ?
#
loop_
_entity_poly.entity_id
_entity_poly.type
_entity_poly.pdbx_seq_one_letter_code
_entity_poly.pdbx_strand_id
1 'polypeptide(L)'
;MTNIEKTKRSLQEKIIEVQSRLKAPKGQWNAFSKFNYRSAEDILEALKPLLAEVGLLQTISDEVLLIGDRYYIRATVTVKHEDEELCVTAYAREAESKKGMDESQITGTASSYARKYALNGLWAIDDTKDADTDEHHRQTQSSSNKSKGKPAPKATAEVRKYIQLKEVATM
;
A
#
# COMPACT_ATOMS: atom_id res chain seq x y z
N MET A 1 15.25 45.67 -9.35
CA MET A 1 15.54 44.26 -9.02
C MET A 1 14.34 43.75 -8.25
N THR A 2 13.42 43.09 -8.94
CA THR A 2 12.20 42.58 -8.31
C THR A 2 12.57 41.32 -7.56
N ASN A 3 12.67 41.41 -6.23
CA ASN A 3 12.70 40.24 -5.37
C ASN A 3 11.36 39.53 -5.55
N ILE A 4 11.34 38.52 -6.41
CA ILE A 4 10.27 37.54 -6.41
C ILE A 4 10.52 36.72 -5.15
N GLU A 5 9.88 37.10 -4.04
CA GLU A 5 9.66 36.17 -2.94
C GLU A 5 9.02 34.94 -3.56
N LYS A 6 9.77 33.83 -3.64
CA LYS A 6 9.18 32.54 -4.00
C LYS A 6 8.11 32.27 -2.94
N THR A 7 6.85 32.38 -3.33
CA THR A 7 5.73 31.99 -2.49
C THR A 7 6.00 30.60 -1.96
N LYS A 8 6.04 30.49 -0.63
CA LYS A 8 6.28 29.23 0.07
C LYS A 8 5.17 28.25 -0.33
N ARG A 9 5.55 27.09 -0.87
CA ARG A 9 4.62 26.04 -1.30
C ARG A 9 4.27 25.16 -0.11
N SER A 10 2.99 24.91 0.10
CA SER A 10 2.43 23.98 1.08
C SER A 10 2.81 22.52 0.79
N LEU A 11 2.64 21.63 1.77
CA LEU A 11 2.80 20.18 1.57
C LEU A 11 1.89 19.67 0.43
N GLN A 12 0.65 20.12 0.37
CA GLN A 12 -0.35 19.66 -0.59
C GLN A 12 0.03 20.06 -2.03
N GLU A 13 0.47 21.31 -2.25
CA GLU A 13 0.93 21.76 -3.57
C GLU A 13 2.13 20.96 -4.07
N LYS A 14 3.07 20.65 -3.17
CA LYS A 14 4.24 19.83 -3.47
C LYS A 14 3.85 18.39 -3.80
N ILE A 15 2.90 17.81 -3.07
CA ILE A 15 2.38 16.47 -3.37
C ILE A 15 1.69 16.45 -4.73
N ILE A 16 0.84 17.44 -5.03
CA ILE A 16 0.17 17.58 -6.33
C ILE A 16 1.20 17.63 -7.46
N GLU A 17 2.29 18.38 -7.28
CA GLU A 17 3.37 18.43 -8.27
C GLU A 17 3.98 17.04 -8.51
N VAL A 18 4.34 16.31 -7.46
CA VAL A 18 4.89 14.95 -7.61
C VAL A 18 3.88 14.02 -8.28
N GLN A 19 2.62 14.02 -7.84
CA GLN A 19 1.55 13.21 -8.43
C GLN A 19 1.36 13.50 -9.93
N SER A 20 1.42 14.76 -10.34
CA SER A 20 1.25 15.16 -11.75
C SER A 20 2.42 14.73 -12.65
N ARG A 21 3.61 14.54 -12.07
CA ARG A 21 4.85 14.24 -12.81
C ARG A 21 5.25 12.78 -12.75
N LEU A 22 4.79 12.04 -11.73
CA LEU A 22 5.23 10.69 -11.45
C LEU A 22 4.89 9.74 -12.61
N LYS A 23 5.92 9.05 -13.09
CA LYS A 23 5.80 7.97 -14.08
C LYS A 23 6.48 6.72 -13.54
N ALA A 24 5.69 5.79 -13.04
CA ALA A 24 6.14 4.49 -12.55
C ALA A 24 5.59 3.37 -13.45
N PRO A 25 6.21 3.06 -14.59
CA PRO A 25 5.72 2.04 -15.52
C PRO A 25 5.76 0.63 -14.93
N LYS A 26 4.89 -0.26 -15.43
CA LYS A 26 4.90 -1.69 -15.10
C LYS A 26 6.08 -2.37 -15.82
N GLY A 27 7.26 -2.35 -15.21
CA GLY A 27 8.51 -2.88 -15.79
C GLY A 27 8.79 -4.35 -15.49
N GLN A 28 8.03 -4.97 -14.59
CA GLN A 28 8.26 -6.34 -14.14
C GLN A 28 7.26 -7.30 -14.78
N TRP A 29 7.71 -8.51 -15.15
CA TRP A 29 6.84 -9.56 -15.69
C TRP A 29 6.62 -10.67 -14.66
N ASN A 30 5.34 -10.99 -14.38
CA ASN A 30 4.99 -12.16 -13.58
C ASN A 30 4.71 -13.35 -14.51
N ALA A 31 5.63 -14.31 -14.56
CA ALA A 31 5.49 -15.49 -15.42
C ALA A 31 4.34 -16.43 -15.00
N PHE A 32 4.01 -16.50 -13.71
CA PHE A 32 2.96 -17.36 -13.19
C PHE A 32 1.58 -16.85 -13.57
N SER A 33 1.34 -15.56 -13.33
CA SER A 33 0.05 -14.92 -13.59
C SER A 33 -0.04 -14.26 -14.97
N LYS A 34 1.06 -14.24 -15.73
CA LYS A 34 1.18 -13.71 -17.10
C LYS A 34 0.74 -12.25 -17.26
N PHE A 35 1.15 -11.39 -16.32
CA PHE A 35 0.87 -9.95 -16.39
C PHE A 35 2.11 -9.11 -16.03
N ASN A 36 2.16 -7.88 -16.55
CA ASN A 36 3.16 -6.89 -16.16
C ASN A 36 2.73 -6.18 -14.88
N TYR A 37 3.67 -5.92 -13.97
CA TYR A 37 3.44 -5.22 -12.72
C TYR A 37 4.58 -4.24 -12.43
N ARG A 38 4.38 -3.43 -11.39
CA ARG A 38 5.42 -2.57 -10.80
C ARG A 38 5.57 -2.95 -9.34
N SER A 39 6.79 -3.04 -8.85
CA SER A 39 7.08 -3.31 -7.45
C SER A 39 7.09 -2.01 -6.62
N ALA A 40 7.24 -2.13 -5.31
CA ALA A 40 7.47 -0.96 -4.46
C ALA A 40 8.79 -0.26 -4.83
N GLU A 41 9.82 -1.04 -5.18
CA GLU A 41 11.14 -0.55 -5.59
C GLU A 41 11.06 0.25 -6.90
N ASP A 42 10.28 -0.22 -7.88
CA ASP A 42 10.05 0.53 -9.13
C ASP A 42 9.42 1.91 -8.84
N ILE A 43 8.44 1.96 -7.93
CA ILE A 43 7.79 3.22 -7.52
C ILE A 43 8.77 4.13 -6.78
N LEU A 44 9.54 3.57 -5.84
CA LEU A 44 10.54 4.32 -5.08
C LEU A 44 11.61 4.92 -5.99
N GLU A 45 12.09 4.16 -6.97
CA GLU A 45 13.08 4.65 -7.92
C GLU A 45 12.55 5.82 -8.75
N ALA A 46 11.28 5.74 -9.19
CA ALA A 46 10.62 6.84 -9.91
C ALA A 46 10.39 8.09 -9.03
N LEU A 47 10.16 7.91 -7.73
CA LEU A 47 9.89 9.00 -6.78
C LEU A 47 11.14 9.76 -6.36
N LYS A 48 12.27 9.08 -6.10
CA LYS A 48 13.51 9.68 -5.58
C LYS A 48 13.90 11.02 -6.24
N PRO A 49 13.99 11.11 -7.59
CA PRO A 49 14.37 12.38 -8.23
C PRO A 49 13.33 13.49 -8.01
N LEU A 50 12.03 13.15 -8.03
CA LEU A 50 10.95 14.12 -7.83
C LEU A 50 10.90 14.64 -6.39
N LEU A 51 11.07 13.75 -5.41
CA LEU A 51 11.11 14.11 -3.99
C LEU A 51 12.28 15.05 -3.68
N ALA A 52 13.45 14.77 -4.24
CA ALA A 52 14.64 15.62 -4.09
C ALA A 52 14.43 17.01 -4.71
N GLU A 53 13.86 17.07 -5.91
CA GLU A 53 13.61 18.33 -6.62
C GLU A 53 12.56 19.20 -5.93
N VAL A 54 11.46 18.60 -5.48
CA VAL A 54 10.35 19.30 -4.83
C VAL A 54 10.68 19.64 -3.36
N GLY A 55 11.63 18.93 -2.76
CA GLY A 55 12.04 19.10 -1.37
C GLY A 55 11.02 18.50 -0.39
N LEU A 56 10.73 17.21 -0.57
CA LEU A 56 9.87 16.40 0.30
C LEU A 56 10.68 15.27 0.94
N LEU A 57 10.51 15.07 2.25
CA LEU A 57 11.04 13.90 2.95
C LEU A 57 9.98 12.81 2.93
N GLN A 58 10.30 11.65 2.36
CA GLN A 58 9.47 10.45 2.44
C GLN A 58 10.12 9.39 3.33
N THR A 59 9.36 8.80 4.24
CA THR A 59 9.77 7.65 5.05
C THR A 59 8.74 6.53 4.96
N ILE A 60 9.18 5.29 5.15
CA ILE A 60 8.29 4.11 5.20
C ILE A 60 8.61 3.33 6.47
N SER A 61 7.57 2.92 7.19
CA SER A 61 7.67 2.02 8.34
C SER A 61 6.74 0.83 8.16
N ASP A 62 7.17 -0.33 8.63
CA ASP A 62 6.38 -1.54 8.61
C ASP A 62 6.15 -2.04 10.05
N GLU A 63 4.99 -2.63 10.27
CA GLU A 63 4.63 -3.29 11.52
C GLU A 63 3.88 -4.59 11.24
N VAL A 64 4.13 -5.60 12.07
CA VAL A 64 3.38 -6.86 12.06
C VAL A 64 2.17 -6.72 12.96
N LEU A 65 0.98 -7.00 12.44
CA LEU A 65 -0.28 -7.03 13.18
C LEU A 65 -0.86 -8.44 13.19
N LEU A 66 -1.26 -8.92 14.37
CA LEU A 66 -2.06 -10.13 14.50
C LEU A 66 -3.55 -9.76 14.59
N ILE A 67 -4.33 -10.17 13.58
CA ILE A 67 -5.77 -9.94 13.53
C ILE A 67 -6.47 -11.30 13.52
N GLY A 68 -7.05 -11.69 14.65
CA GLY A 68 -7.57 -13.04 14.84
C GLY A 68 -6.44 -14.06 14.83
N ASP A 69 -6.40 -14.91 13.81
CA ASP A 69 -5.42 -15.97 13.59
C ASP A 69 -4.44 -15.66 12.44
N ARG A 70 -4.40 -14.42 11.96
CA ARG A 70 -3.65 -14.02 10.76
C ARG A 70 -2.70 -12.86 11.01
N TYR A 71 -1.48 -13.00 10.50
CA TYR A 71 -0.50 -11.92 10.44
C TYR A 71 -0.74 -11.03 9.21
N TYR A 72 -0.64 -9.73 9.44
CA TYR A 72 -0.68 -8.69 8.42
C TYR A 72 0.55 -7.80 8.58
N ILE A 73 1.16 -7.42 7.47
CA ILE A 73 2.11 -6.31 7.46
C ILE A 73 1.33 -5.03 7.21
N ARG A 74 1.43 -4.09 8.15
CA ARG A 74 0.97 -2.71 8.03
C ARG A 74 2.15 -1.85 7.59
N ALA A 75 2.12 -1.35 6.37
CA ALA A 75 3.12 -0.39 5.89
C ALA A 75 2.53 1.02 5.91
N THR A 76 3.26 1.98 6.47
CA THR A 76 2.88 3.40 6.50
C THR A 76 3.93 4.21 5.76
N VAL A 77 3.50 4.91 4.71
CA VAL A 77 4.31 5.90 4.00
C VAL A 77 3.94 7.27 4.57
N THR A 78 4.96 8.02 4.98
CA THR A 78 4.82 9.37 5.50
C THR A 78 5.60 10.33 4.61
N VAL A 79 4.98 11.45 4.24
CA VAL A 79 5.64 12.57 3.57
C VAL A 79 5.59 13.78 4.47
N LYS A 80 6.74 14.45 4.62
CA LYS A 80 6.87 15.64 5.47
C LYS A 80 7.40 16.83 4.67
N HIS A 81 6.88 18.00 4.99
CA HIS A 81 7.41 19.28 4.57
C HIS A 81 7.29 20.26 5.74
N GLU A 82 8.42 20.64 6.33
CA GLU A 82 8.47 21.48 7.54
C GLU A 82 7.63 20.87 8.69
N ASP A 83 6.61 21.59 9.16
CA ASP A 83 5.72 21.18 10.25
C ASP A 83 4.49 20.39 9.75
N GLU A 84 4.33 20.24 8.44
CA GLU A 84 3.24 19.48 7.84
C GLU A 84 3.64 18.03 7.54
N GLU A 85 2.72 17.09 7.78
CA GLU A 85 2.88 15.70 7.37
C GLU A 85 1.59 15.09 6.81
N LEU A 86 1.76 14.14 5.89
CA LEU A 86 0.70 13.29 5.37
C LEU A 86 1.13 11.82 5.49
N CYS A 87 0.25 10.98 6.02
CA CYS A 87 0.47 9.55 6.18
C CYS A 87 -0.58 8.75 5.42
N VAL A 88 -0.14 7.71 4.71
CA VAL A 88 -1.02 6.71 4.10
C VAL A 88 -0.53 5.33 4.51
N THR A 89 -1.47 4.50 4.94
CA THR A 89 -1.20 3.13 5.39
C THR A 89 -1.89 2.14 4.46
N ALA A 90 -1.22 1.02 4.21
CA ALA A 90 -1.83 -0.14 3.57
C ALA A 90 -1.39 -1.44 4.25
N TYR A 91 -2.10 -2.51 3.93
CA TYR A 91 -1.96 -3.81 4.57
C TYR A 91 -1.75 -4.91 3.55
N ALA A 92 -0.95 -5.89 3.91
CA ALA A 92 -0.86 -7.15 3.18
C ALA A 92 -0.89 -8.31 4.17
N ARG A 93 -1.72 -9.29 3.88
CA ARG A 93 -1.80 -10.50 4.70
C ARG A 93 -0.59 -11.40 4.41
N GLU A 94 0.06 -11.85 5.47
CA GLU A 94 1.09 -12.87 5.40
C GLU A 94 0.46 -14.25 5.13
N ALA A 95 1.07 -15.02 4.24
CA ALA A 95 0.62 -16.39 4.00
C ALA A 95 1.15 -17.29 5.11
N GLU A 96 0.34 -18.19 5.65
CA GLU A 96 0.81 -19.16 6.65
C GLU A 96 1.90 -20.09 6.07
N SER A 97 1.77 -20.43 4.79
CA SER A 97 2.80 -21.14 4.03
C SER A 97 2.66 -20.87 2.54
N LYS A 98 3.77 -20.97 1.80
CA LYS A 98 3.78 -20.89 0.34
C LYS A 98 4.87 -21.80 -0.22
N LYS A 99 4.49 -22.71 -1.12
CA LYS A 99 5.43 -23.68 -1.70
C LYS A 99 6.60 -22.96 -2.39
N GLY A 100 7.82 -23.31 -1.99
CA GLY A 100 9.04 -22.75 -2.55
C GLY A 100 9.46 -21.40 -1.97
N MET A 101 8.85 -20.98 -0.84
CA MET A 101 9.29 -19.82 -0.08
C MET A 101 9.55 -20.21 1.38
N ASP A 102 10.63 -19.69 1.95
CA ASP A 102 10.86 -19.75 3.39
C ASP A 102 10.06 -18.67 4.14
N GLU A 103 10.03 -18.75 5.48
CA GLU A 103 9.29 -17.82 6.34
C GLU A 103 9.72 -16.36 6.14
N SER A 104 11.02 -16.10 6.01
CA SER A 104 11.54 -14.75 5.82
C SER A 104 11.10 -14.15 4.48
N GLN A 105 11.03 -14.97 3.43
CA GLN A 105 10.55 -14.59 2.11
C GLN A 105 9.04 -14.34 2.09
N ILE A 106 8.28 -15.09 2.90
CA ILE A 106 6.84 -14.89 3.07
C ILE A 106 6.57 -13.51 3.69
N THR A 107 7.22 -13.20 4.83
CA THR A 107 7.08 -11.90 5.49
C THR A 107 7.58 -10.76 4.58
N GLY A 108 8.74 -10.96 3.93
CA GLY A 108 9.30 -9.98 3.00
C GLY A 108 8.37 -9.68 1.82
N THR A 109 7.75 -10.71 1.25
CA THR A 109 6.74 -10.54 0.19
C THR A 109 5.54 -9.74 0.68
N ALA A 110 5.01 -10.04 1.88
CA ALA A 110 3.89 -9.30 2.45
C ALA A 110 4.27 -7.82 2.67
N SER A 111 5.46 -7.55 3.22
CA SER A 111 5.99 -6.18 3.37
C SER A 111 6.04 -5.44 2.02
N SER A 112 6.62 -6.04 0.97
CA SER A 112 6.66 -5.41 -0.36
C SER A 112 5.27 -5.07 -0.90
N TYR A 113 4.26 -5.94 -0.70
CA TYR A 113 2.88 -5.64 -1.10
C TYR A 113 2.26 -4.50 -0.30
N ALA A 114 2.42 -4.51 1.03
CA ALA A 114 1.88 -3.46 1.88
C ALA A 114 2.49 -2.09 1.50
N ARG A 115 3.82 -2.03 1.33
CA ARG A 115 4.52 -0.80 0.91
C ARG A 115 4.05 -0.31 -0.46
N LYS A 116 3.93 -1.22 -1.44
CA LYS A 116 3.43 -0.89 -2.78
C LYS A 116 2.05 -0.24 -2.71
N TYR A 117 1.13 -0.80 -1.94
CA TYR A 117 -0.24 -0.25 -1.84
C TYR A 117 -0.29 1.08 -1.09
N ALA A 118 0.54 1.25 -0.05
CA ALA A 118 0.63 2.52 0.65
C ALA A 118 1.20 3.63 -0.26
N LEU A 119 2.23 3.30 -1.05
CA LEU A 119 2.80 4.18 -2.07
C LEU A 119 1.78 4.52 -3.16
N ASN A 120 1.00 3.54 -3.64
CA ASN A 120 -0.04 3.79 -4.63
C ASN A 120 -1.10 4.76 -4.11
N GLY A 121 -1.56 4.56 -2.86
CA GLY A 121 -2.57 5.41 -2.24
C GLY A 121 -2.08 6.84 -2.03
N LEU A 122 -0.84 7.02 -1.56
CA LEU A 122 -0.25 8.33 -1.33
C LEU A 122 -0.02 9.12 -2.63
N TRP A 123 0.52 8.45 -3.65
CA TRP A 123 0.93 9.09 -4.90
C TRP A 123 -0.09 9.00 -6.02
N ALA A 124 -1.34 8.65 -5.69
CA ALA A 124 -2.43 8.50 -6.64
C ALA A 124 -2.05 7.66 -7.88
N ILE A 125 -1.27 6.59 -7.66
CA ILE A 125 -0.82 5.72 -8.74
C ILE A 125 -1.97 4.82 -9.10
N ASP A 126 -2.57 5.11 -10.25
CA ASP A 126 -3.60 4.27 -10.80
C ASP A 126 -2.98 2.96 -11.33
N ASP A 127 -3.57 1.84 -10.92
CA ASP A 127 -3.20 0.50 -11.38
C ASP A 127 -4.08 0.02 -12.54
N THR A 128 -5.12 0.78 -12.88
CA THR A 128 -6.05 0.47 -13.95
C THR A 128 -5.44 0.81 -15.31
N LYS A 129 -5.32 -0.21 -16.15
CA LYS A 129 -5.64 -0.06 -17.56
C LYS A 129 -7.15 -0.24 -17.61
N ASP A 130 -7.89 0.80 -17.92
CA ASP A 130 -9.33 0.68 -18.14
C ASP A 130 -9.57 -0.31 -19.29
N ALA A 131 -10.21 -1.44 -19.00
CA ALA A 131 -10.65 -2.45 -19.97
C ALA A 131 -11.44 -3.53 -19.24
N ASP A 132 -12.67 -3.28 -18.79
CA ASP A 132 -13.69 -4.32 -18.45
C ASP A 132 -13.12 -5.69 -17.97
N THR A 133 -12.26 -5.70 -16.95
CA THR A 133 -11.25 -6.77 -16.83
C THR A 133 -11.71 -7.90 -15.90
N ASP A 134 -12.10 -9.01 -16.51
CA ASP A 134 -12.26 -10.39 -15.98
C ASP A 134 -11.03 -10.95 -15.23
N GLU A 135 -10.04 -10.13 -14.88
CA GLU A 135 -8.77 -10.56 -14.28
C GLU A 135 -8.94 -10.95 -12.80
N HIS A 136 -9.89 -10.33 -12.10
CA HIS A 136 -10.24 -10.68 -10.71
C HIS A 136 -11.06 -11.98 -10.60
N HIS A 137 -11.79 -12.36 -11.66
CA HIS A 137 -12.60 -13.59 -11.68
C HIS A 137 -11.76 -14.87 -11.86
N ARG A 138 -10.58 -14.79 -12.49
CA ARG A 138 -9.73 -15.97 -12.73
C ARG A 138 -8.94 -16.43 -11.49
N GLN A 139 -8.63 -15.53 -10.56
CA GLN A 139 -7.86 -15.88 -9.35
C GLN A 139 -8.72 -16.48 -8.23
N THR A 140 -9.99 -16.12 -8.14
CA THR A 140 -10.92 -16.70 -7.16
C THR A 140 -11.45 -18.07 -7.58
N GLN A 141 -11.57 -18.35 -8.89
CA GLN A 141 -12.05 -19.66 -9.37
C GLN A 141 -10.99 -20.78 -9.34
N SER A 142 -9.70 -20.46 -9.40
CA SER A 142 -8.63 -21.48 -9.39
C SER A 142 -8.23 -21.96 -7.99
N SER A 143 -8.70 -21.28 -6.93
CA SER A 143 -8.42 -21.62 -5.52
C SER A 143 -9.63 -22.18 -4.76
N SER A 144 -10.82 -22.22 -5.37
CA SER A 144 -12.05 -22.65 -4.69
C SER A 144 -12.35 -24.16 -4.74
N ASN A 145 -11.46 -25.00 -5.26
CA ASN A 145 -11.72 -26.44 -5.38
C ASN A 145 -10.91 -27.28 -4.37
N LYS A 146 -11.21 -27.08 -3.07
CA LYS A 146 -11.28 -28.09 -1.98
C LYS A 146 -11.08 -27.44 -0.61
N SER A 147 -12.17 -27.01 0.02
CA SER A 147 -12.42 -27.29 1.44
C SER A 147 -13.90 -27.03 1.75
N LYS A 148 -14.60 -28.10 2.15
CA LYS A 148 -15.96 -28.03 2.68
C LYS A 148 -15.92 -27.36 4.06
N GLY A 149 -16.96 -26.57 4.33
CA GLY A 149 -17.00 -25.51 5.33
C GLY A 149 -16.81 -25.90 6.81
N LYS A 150 -16.38 -24.89 7.56
CA LYS A 150 -16.79 -24.66 8.96
C LYS A 150 -17.37 -23.24 9.06
N PRO A 151 -18.48 -23.02 9.79
CA PRO A 151 -19.07 -21.70 9.92
C PRO A 151 -18.14 -20.73 10.66
N ALA A 152 -18.11 -19.48 10.21
CA ALA A 152 -17.32 -18.42 10.80
C ALA A 152 -17.71 -18.19 12.28
N PRO A 153 -16.74 -17.98 13.19
CA PRO A 153 -17.05 -17.69 14.59
C PRO A 153 -17.70 -16.31 14.71
N LYS A 154 -18.79 -16.24 15.48
CA LYS A 154 -19.46 -14.97 15.81
C LYS A 154 -18.55 -14.15 16.72
N ALA A 155 -18.38 -12.87 16.41
CA ALA A 155 -17.58 -11.93 17.21
C ALA A 155 -17.98 -11.94 18.69
N THR A 156 -16.98 -12.06 19.57
CA THR A 156 -17.14 -12.05 21.03
C THR A 156 -17.55 -10.66 21.53
N ALA A 157 -18.12 -10.60 22.74
CA ALA A 157 -18.60 -9.35 23.35
C ALA A 157 -17.50 -8.28 23.49
N GLU A 158 -16.25 -8.72 23.66
CA GLU A 158 -15.08 -7.83 23.78
C GLU A 158 -14.74 -7.13 22.45
N VAL A 159 -14.84 -7.85 21.32
CA VAL A 159 -14.61 -7.28 19.98
C VAL A 159 -15.70 -6.24 19.65
N ARG A 160 -16.95 -6.51 20.04
CA ARG A 160 -18.06 -5.53 19.86
C ARG A 160 -17.82 -4.27 20.67
N LYS A 161 -17.34 -4.41 21.90
CA LYS A 161 -17.03 -3.28 22.78
C LYS A 161 -15.92 -2.39 22.18
N TYR A 162 -14.88 -2.98 21.60
CA TYR A 162 -13.79 -2.23 20.96
C TYR A 162 -14.24 -1.48 19.70
N ILE A 163 -15.08 -2.08 18.87
CA ILE A 163 -15.64 -1.43 17.67
C ILE A 163 -16.51 -0.23 18.06
N GLN A 164 -17.39 -0.41 19.06
CA GLN A 164 -18.25 0.65 19.58
C GLN A 164 -17.44 1.83 20.16
N LEU A 165 -16.33 1.55 20.86
CA LEU A 165 -15.46 2.57 21.44
C LEU A 165 -14.73 3.42 20.38
N LYS A 166 -14.38 2.84 19.23
CA LYS A 166 -13.72 3.59 18.14
C LYS A 166 -14.68 4.48 17.35
N GLU A 167 -15.91 4.04 17.14
CA GLU A 167 -16.92 4.86 16.45
C GLU A 167 -17.28 6.11 17.26
N VAL A 168 -17.29 6.02 18.59
CA VAL A 168 -17.57 7.16 19.48
C VAL A 168 -16.38 8.11 19.61
N ALA A 169 -15.14 7.63 19.47
CA ALA A 169 -13.93 8.47 19.56
C ALA A 169 -13.62 9.25 18.27
N THR A 170 -14.41 9.06 17.21
CA THR A 170 -14.23 9.73 15.91
C THR A 170 -15.34 10.75 15.62
N MET A 171 -16.18 11.06 16.62
CA MET A 171 -17.13 12.18 16.65
C MET A 171 -16.65 13.23 17.66
#